data_AF-A0A7S2I6D3-F1
#
_entry.id   AF-A0A7S2I6D3-F1
#
_cell.length_a   1.000
_cell.length_b   1.000
_cell.length_c   1.000
_cell.angle_alpha   90.00
_cell.angle_beta   90.00
_cell.angle_gamma   90.00
#
_symmetry.space_group_name_H-M   'P 1'
#
loop_
_entity.id
_entity.type
_entity.pdbx_description
1 polymer ?
#
loop_
_entity_poly.entity_id
_entity_poly.type
_entity_poly.pdbx_seq_one_letter_code
_entity_poly.pdbx_strand_id
1 'polypeptide(L)'
;MDWLVDESGAPAVVGKSFGYWLAEADFCSTEEGGTDQFGVLGFPRDWPAIYTGSKAFKSLISKKGRCAGKKVGVVAEPAAEQLAQVGGMKFHRMQSFANAEKVEKQLGFQVVRGWAVFEILDMEVSAAFVAERYWWNTLPDGKWVDFTPRPTSWPSLVLAEAAGDASKARTALTQDDVNRTVRLLAARFNLPAP
;
A
#
# COMPACT_ATOMS: atom_id res chain seq x y z
N MET A 1 13.82 -4.34 17.25
CA MET A 1 12.51 -4.06 16.63
C MET A 1 12.83 -3.32 15.34
N ASP A 2 13.30 -4.05 14.32
CA ASP A 2 14.02 -3.45 13.18
C ASP A 2 13.11 -3.40 11.95
N TRP A 3 11.94 -2.76 12.08
CA TRP A 3 10.90 -2.88 11.06
C TRP A 3 10.70 -1.60 10.22
N LEU A 4 10.85 -0.43 10.82
CA LEU A 4 10.84 0.86 10.13
C LEU A 4 12.26 1.41 10.00
N VAL A 5 12.61 1.86 8.80
CA VAL A 5 13.89 2.53 8.56
C VAL A 5 13.69 3.97 8.10
N ASP A 6 14.67 4.82 8.40
CA ASP A 6 14.73 6.18 7.89
C ASP A 6 15.29 6.25 6.45
N GLU A 7 15.49 7.46 5.94
CA GLU A 7 15.99 7.69 4.58
C GLU A 7 17.40 7.12 4.32
N SER A 8 18.19 6.91 5.37
CA SER A 8 19.52 6.30 5.28
C SER A 8 19.46 4.77 5.31
N GLY A 9 18.29 4.21 5.61
CA GLY A 9 18.10 2.77 5.84
C GLY A 9 18.46 2.34 7.26
N ALA A 10 18.75 3.28 8.17
CA ALA A 10 18.97 2.99 9.58
C ALA A 10 17.63 2.83 10.33
N PRO A 11 17.59 2.12 11.47
CA PRO A 11 16.38 2.01 12.28
C PRO A 11 15.78 3.37 12.61
N ALA A 12 14.49 3.54 12.35
CA ALA A 12 13.81 4.81 12.57
C ALA A 12 13.61 5.10 14.07
N VAL A 13 13.78 6.36 14.46
CA VAL A 13 13.68 6.83 15.85
C VAL A 13 12.58 7.88 15.96
N VAL A 14 11.65 7.67 16.90
CA VAL A 14 10.53 8.60 17.17
C VAL A 14 11.06 10.00 17.48
N GLY A 15 10.44 11.00 16.86
CA GLY A 15 10.79 12.41 16.99
C GLY A 15 12.09 12.83 16.29
N LYS A 16 12.84 11.91 15.68
CA LYS A 16 14.11 12.20 15.00
C LYS A 16 14.11 11.83 13.52
N SER A 17 13.62 10.64 13.18
CA SER A 17 13.63 10.16 11.81
C SER A 17 12.54 10.82 10.98
N PHE A 18 12.88 11.23 9.76
CA PHE A 18 12.00 11.93 8.83
C PHE A 18 11.76 11.10 7.58
N GLY A 19 10.50 10.84 7.23
CA GLY A 19 10.18 9.90 6.16
C GLY A 19 8.69 9.88 5.83
N TYR A 20 8.30 8.92 4.99
CA TYR A 20 6.90 8.69 4.65
C TYR A 20 6.31 7.62 5.58
N TRP A 21 5.66 8.07 6.64
CA TRP A 21 5.03 7.18 7.61
C TRP A 21 3.54 7.06 7.33
N LEU A 22 3.02 5.84 7.42
CA LEU A 22 1.59 5.61 7.34
C LEU A 22 0.89 6.20 8.56
N ALA A 23 -0.10 7.05 8.30
CA ALA A 23 -0.95 7.71 9.27
C ALA A 23 -2.44 7.46 8.94
N GLU A 24 -3.36 7.90 9.80
CA GLU A 24 -4.81 7.68 9.60
C GLU A 24 -5.29 8.22 8.25
N ALA A 25 -4.80 9.40 7.87
CA ALA A 25 -5.16 10.07 6.63
C ALA A 25 -4.69 9.34 5.36
N ASP A 26 -3.90 8.27 5.48
CA ASP A 26 -3.52 7.41 4.37
C ASP A 26 -4.55 6.30 4.11
N PHE A 27 -5.59 6.19 4.92
CA PHE A 27 -6.61 5.16 4.77
C PHE A 27 -7.97 5.78 4.49
N CYS A 28 -8.71 5.14 3.59
CA CYS A 28 -10.11 5.43 3.37
C CYS A 28 -10.87 4.11 3.31
N SER A 29 -11.90 3.97 4.14
CA SER A 29 -12.76 2.78 4.16
C SER A 29 -14.13 3.11 3.59
N THR A 30 -14.87 2.12 3.10
CA THR A 30 -16.32 2.24 2.87
C THR A 30 -17.09 2.19 4.19
N GLU A 31 -16.52 1.55 5.20
CA GLU A 31 -17.04 1.46 6.57
C GLU A 31 -16.64 2.66 7.41
N GLU A 32 -17.38 2.88 8.49
CA GLU A 32 -17.01 3.82 9.54
C GLU A 32 -15.92 3.23 10.45
N GLY A 33 -15.10 4.09 11.05
CA GLY A 33 -14.01 3.70 11.95
C GLY A 33 -12.63 4.04 11.42
N GLY A 34 -11.63 3.83 12.28
CA GLY A 34 -10.22 4.03 11.96
C GLY A 34 -9.49 2.73 11.63
N THR A 35 -8.19 2.82 11.34
CA THR A 35 -7.35 1.65 10.98
C THR A 35 -7.38 0.49 11.97
N ASP A 36 -7.75 0.78 13.21
CA ASP A 36 -7.80 -0.19 14.30
C ASP A 36 -9.03 -1.12 14.21
N GLN A 37 -9.95 -0.85 13.28
CA GLN A 37 -11.24 -1.54 13.14
C GLN A 37 -11.39 -2.26 11.80
N PHE A 38 -10.38 -2.26 10.92
CA PHE A 38 -10.48 -2.79 9.56
C PHE A 38 -10.59 -4.32 9.44
N GLY A 39 -10.57 -5.07 10.55
CA GLY A 39 -10.65 -6.52 10.54
C GLY A 39 -9.54 -7.19 9.72
N VAL A 40 -9.83 -8.36 9.17
CA VAL A 40 -8.95 -9.10 8.26
C VAL A 40 -9.04 -8.51 6.86
N LEU A 41 -7.93 -7.97 6.36
CA LEU A 41 -7.83 -7.44 5.00
C LEU A 41 -7.30 -8.48 4.02
N GLY A 42 -7.80 -8.44 2.78
CA GLY A 42 -7.33 -9.33 1.72
C GLY A 42 -7.57 -8.83 0.31
N PHE A 43 -7.13 -9.63 -0.65
CA PHE A 43 -7.43 -9.40 -2.05
C PHE A 43 -8.95 -9.50 -2.29
N PRO A 44 -9.55 -8.59 -3.06
CA PRO A 44 -10.99 -8.63 -3.33
C PRO A 44 -11.46 -9.95 -3.96
N ARG A 45 -12.37 -10.65 -3.27
CA ARG A 45 -12.78 -12.04 -3.51
C ARG A 45 -13.50 -12.25 -4.84
N ASP A 46 -14.18 -11.23 -5.37
CA ASP A 46 -14.98 -11.31 -6.60
C ASP A 46 -14.36 -10.54 -7.77
N TRP A 47 -13.03 -10.42 -7.80
CA TRP A 47 -12.32 -9.76 -8.90
C TRP A 47 -12.39 -10.62 -10.19
N PRO A 48 -12.62 -10.03 -11.39
CA PRO A 48 -12.78 -8.60 -11.68
C PRO A 48 -14.23 -8.10 -11.61
N ALA A 49 -15.21 -8.95 -11.31
CA ALA A 49 -16.63 -8.61 -11.35
C ALA A 49 -16.99 -7.46 -10.38
N ILE A 50 -16.28 -7.30 -9.26
CA ILE A 50 -16.50 -6.16 -8.34
C ILE A 50 -16.37 -4.79 -9.04
N TYR A 51 -15.53 -4.68 -10.06
CA TYR A 51 -15.24 -3.42 -10.73
C TYR A 51 -16.50 -2.83 -11.38
N THR A 52 -17.38 -3.70 -11.87
CA THR A 52 -18.66 -3.33 -12.49
C THR A 52 -19.84 -3.52 -11.53
N GLY A 53 -19.82 -4.54 -10.67
CA GLY A 53 -20.95 -4.94 -9.84
C GLY A 53 -21.03 -4.28 -8.46
N SER A 54 -19.90 -3.97 -7.82
CA SER A 54 -19.91 -3.51 -6.42
C SER A 54 -20.09 -2.00 -6.31
N LYS A 55 -21.21 -1.58 -5.68
CA LYS A 55 -21.45 -0.17 -5.34
C LYS A 55 -20.43 0.34 -4.32
N ALA A 56 -20.09 -0.46 -3.31
CA ALA A 56 -19.12 -0.12 -2.29
C ALA A 56 -17.74 0.14 -2.90
N PHE A 57 -17.26 -0.78 -3.73
CA PHE A 57 -15.98 -0.62 -4.44
C PHE A 57 -15.95 0.64 -5.32
N LYS A 58 -17.02 0.89 -6.08
CA LYS A 58 -17.15 2.10 -6.90
C LYS A 58 -17.19 3.38 -6.07
N SER A 59 -17.85 3.36 -4.90
CA SER A 59 -17.88 4.50 -3.99
C SER A 59 -16.49 4.85 -3.44
N LEU A 60 -15.59 3.87 -3.40
CA LEU A 60 -14.21 4.05 -2.97
C LEU A 60 -13.33 4.57 -4.11
N ILE A 61 -13.21 3.86 -5.23
CA ILE A 61 -12.15 4.15 -6.23
C ILE A 61 -12.60 4.66 -7.61
N SER A 62 -13.90 4.84 -7.85
CA SER A 62 -14.35 5.40 -9.14
C SER A 62 -13.94 6.86 -9.30
N LYS A 63 -14.14 7.45 -10.50
CA LYS A 63 -13.84 8.88 -10.77
C LYS A 63 -14.51 9.86 -9.79
N LYS A 64 -15.61 9.45 -9.14
CA LYS A 64 -16.34 10.24 -8.13
C LYS A 64 -16.25 9.64 -6.72
N GLY A 65 -15.41 8.62 -6.53
CA GLY A 65 -15.22 7.94 -5.26
C GLY A 65 -14.34 8.74 -4.30
N ARG A 66 -14.28 8.28 -3.05
CA ARG A 66 -13.48 8.90 -1.97
C ARG A 66 -11.97 8.95 -2.31
N CYS A 67 -11.49 7.93 -3.02
CA CYS A 67 -10.13 7.75 -3.51
C CYS A 67 -10.13 7.71 -5.04
N ALA A 68 -10.51 8.82 -5.69
CA ALA A 68 -10.74 8.85 -7.13
C ALA A 68 -9.56 8.29 -7.94
N GLY A 69 -9.79 7.18 -8.66
CA GLY A 69 -8.80 6.52 -9.49
C GLY A 69 -9.04 6.73 -10.99
N LYS A 70 -7.95 6.82 -11.78
CA LYS A 70 -8.02 6.91 -13.25
C LYS A 70 -7.67 5.61 -13.97
N LYS A 71 -6.82 4.78 -13.37
CA LYS A 71 -6.46 3.44 -13.86
C LYS A 71 -6.45 2.47 -12.69
N VAL A 72 -6.97 1.26 -12.88
CA VAL A 72 -7.00 0.21 -11.86
C VAL A 72 -6.44 -1.05 -12.49
N GLY A 73 -5.59 -1.76 -11.75
CA GLY A 73 -4.92 -2.95 -12.23
C GLY A 73 -4.57 -3.90 -11.08
N VAL A 74 -4.43 -5.17 -11.42
CA VAL A 74 -3.90 -6.18 -10.50
C VAL A 74 -2.40 -6.27 -10.71
N VAL A 75 -1.64 -6.16 -9.62
CA VAL A 75 -0.18 -6.25 -9.63
C VAL A 75 0.24 -7.46 -8.82
N ALA A 76 0.75 -8.47 -9.51
CA ALA A 76 1.33 -9.67 -8.91
C ALA A 76 2.70 -9.37 -8.28
N GLU A 77 3.28 -10.35 -7.59
CA GLU A 77 4.67 -10.29 -7.16
C GLU A 77 5.62 -10.02 -8.34
N PRO A 78 6.72 -9.27 -8.14
CA PRO A 78 7.68 -9.05 -9.20
C PRO A 78 8.26 -10.38 -9.70
N ALA A 79 8.28 -10.55 -11.02
CA ALA A 79 8.90 -11.69 -11.67
C ALA A 79 10.41 -11.73 -11.39
N ALA A 80 11.04 -12.89 -11.58
CA ALA A 80 12.47 -13.08 -11.32
C ALA A 80 13.34 -12.09 -12.11
N GLU A 81 12.95 -11.77 -13.35
CA GLU A 81 13.64 -10.83 -14.22
C GLU A 81 13.52 -9.38 -13.71
N GLN A 82 12.41 -9.06 -13.04
CA GLN A 82 12.21 -7.75 -12.40
C GLN A 82 13.02 -7.66 -11.10
N LEU A 83 13.08 -8.73 -10.31
CA LEU A 83 13.91 -8.82 -9.12
C LEU A 83 15.42 -8.76 -9.43
N ALA A 84 15.84 -9.33 -10.55
CA ALA A 84 17.23 -9.24 -11.01
C ALA A 84 17.65 -7.79 -11.30
N GLN A 85 16.75 -6.96 -11.84
CA GLN A 85 17.03 -5.55 -12.15
C GLN A 85 17.29 -4.69 -10.91
N VAL A 86 16.61 -4.99 -9.79
CA VAL A 86 16.83 -4.28 -8.52
C VAL A 86 18.04 -4.80 -7.74
N GLY A 87 18.76 -5.81 -8.24
CA GLY A 87 20.16 -6.10 -7.86
C GLY A 87 20.45 -6.22 -6.36
N GLY A 88 19.52 -6.75 -5.56
CA GLY A 88 19.68 -6.88 -4.10
C GLY A 88 19.35 -5.63 -3.29
N MET A 89 18.70 -4.62 -3.89
CA MET A 89 18.11 -3.51 -3.14
C MET A 89 17.24 -4.04 -2.01
N LYS A 90 17.48 -3.54 -0.80
CA LYS A 90 16.63 -3.84 0.36
C LYS A 90 15.34 -3.02 0.29
N PHE A 91 14.21 -3.71 0.35
CA PHE A 91 12.87 -3.13 0.46
C PHE A 91 12.27 -3.43 1.83
N HIS A 92 11.47 -2.50 2.32
CA HIS A 92 10.92 -2.55 3.68
C HIS A 92 9.40 -2.66 3.63
N ARG A 93 8.84 -3.55 4.45
CA ARG A 93 7.39 -3.71 4.61
C ARG A 93 6.79 -2.39 5.08
N MET A 94 5.57 -2.09 4.65
CA MET A 94 4.83 -0.88 5.05
C MET A 94 5.48 0.46 4.64
N GLN A 95 6.52 0.45 3.82
CA GLN A 95 7.23 1.66 3.37
C GLN A 95 7.18 1.81 1.85
N SER A 96 6.00 1.62 1.25
CA SER A 96 5.82 1.62 -0.21
C SER A 96 6.28 2.91 -0.89
N PHE A 97 6.02 4.07 -0.26
CA PHE A 97 6.51 5.37 -0.70
C PHE A 97 8.04 5.39 -0.89
N ALA A 98 8.77 5.01 0.16
CA ALA A 98 10.23 5.02 0.16
C ALA A 98 10.80 3.95 -0.78
N ASN A 99 10.17 2.77 -0.84
CA ASN A 99 10.57 1.72 -1.77
C ASN A 99 10.44 2.20 -3.23
N ALA A 100 9.31 2.80 -3.60
CA ALA A 100 9.04 3.25 -4.96
C ALA A 100 10.01 4.37 -5.39
N GLU A 101 10.23 5.37 -4.53
CA GLU A 101 11.21 6.44 -4.82
C GLU A 101 12.64 5.90 -4.93
N LYS A 102 13.00 4.91 -4.11
CA LYS A 102 14.31 4.28 -4.17
C LYS A 102 14.55 3.58 -5.52
N VAL A 103 13.53 2.90 -6.05
CA VAL A 103 13.57 2.28 -7.39
C VAL A 103 13.66 3.34 -8.48
N GLU A 104 12.88 4.42 -8.39
CA GLU A 104 12.94 5.52 -9.35
C GLU A 104 14.34 6.16 -9.38
N LYS A 105 14.91 6.46 -8.22
CA LYS A 105 16.24 7.05 -8.12
C LYS A 105 17.34 6.15 -8.69
N GLN A 106 17.24 4.83 -8.50
CA GLN A 106 18.28 3.88 -8.90
C GLN A 106 18.15 3.43 -10.36
N LEU A 107 16.93 3.21 -10.84
CA LEU A 107 16.64 2.56 -12.13
C LEU A 107 15.85 3.45 -13.10
N GLY A 108 15.39 4.62 -12.66
CA GLY A 108 14.58 5.53 -13.48
C GLY A 108 13.13 5.06 -13.70
N PHE A 109 12.65 4.05 -12.98
CA PHE A 109 11.26 3.61 -13.10
C PHE A 109 10.33 4.63 -12.46
N GLN A 110 9.46 5.24 -13.25
CA GLN A 110 8.57 6.29 -12.77
C GLN A 110 7.70 5.80 -11.61
N VAL A 111 7.61 6.60 -10.55
CA VAL A 111 6.67 6.36 -9.44
C VAL A 111 5.23 6.59 -9.88
N VAL A 112 4.37 5.62 -9.61
CA VAL A 112 2.92 5.72 -9.73
C VAL A 112 2.35 5.93 -8.33
N ARG A 113 1.59 7.01 -8.16
CA ARG A 113 0.95 7.38 -6.89
C ARG A 113 -0.53 7.03 -6.91
N GLY A 114 -0.99 6.34 -5.88
CA GLY A 114 -2.39 5.95 -5.81
C GLY A 114 -2.75 5.23 -4.53
N TRP A 115 -3.52 4.16 -4.70
CA TRP A 115 -4.13 3.42 -3.62
C TRP A 115 -3.99 1.91 -3.82
N ALA A 116 -3.59 1.18 -2.78
CA ALA A 116 -3.78 -0.25 -2.69
C ALA A 116 -5.16 -0.53 -2.08
N VAL A 117 -5.96 -1.36 -2.76
CA VAL A 117 -7.35 -1.62 -2.40
C VAL A 117 -7.48 -3.04 -1.86
N PHE A 118 -8.10 -3.14 -0.68
CA PHE A 118 -8.32 -4.38 0.04
C PHE A 118 -9.82 -4.55 0.32
N GLU A 119 -10.27 -5.79 0.37
CA GLU A 119 -11.59 -6.13 0.91
C GLU A 119 -11.47 -6.46 2.41
N ILE A 120 -12.47 -6.06 3.19
CA ILE A 120 -12.61 -6.49 4.59
C ILE A 120 -13.26 -7.88 4.59
N LEU A 121 -12.44 -8.91 4.82
CA LEU A 121 -12.80 -10.31 4.64
C LEU A 121 -13.77 -10.84 5.71
N ASP A 122 -13.82 -10.16 6.86
CA ASP A 122 -14.74 -10.47 7.96
C ASP A 122 -16.20 -10.07 7.65
N MET A 123 -16.43 -9.36 6.54
CA MET A 123 -17.73 -8.91 6.09
C MET A 123 -18.24 -9.72 4.90
N GLU A 124 -19.48 -9.47 4.49
CA GLU A 124 -20.07 -10.06 3.29
C GLU A 124 -19.20 -9.78 2.05
N VAL A 125 -19.18 -10.74 1.12
CA VAL A 125 -18.37 -10.65 -0.11
C VAL A 125 -18.74 -9.38 -0.88
N SER A 126 -17.73 -8.60 -1.25
CA SER A 126 -17.85 -7.35 -2.00
C SER A 126 -18.65 -6.23 -1.32
N ALA A 127 -18.88 -6.34 -0.01
CA ALA A 127 -19.63 -5.35 0.76
C ALA A 127 -18.77 -4.19 1.25
N ALA A 128 -17.52 -4.46 1.67
CA ALA A 128 -16.69 -3.48 2.37
C ALA A 128 -15.24 -3.49 1.90
N PHE A 129 -14.65 -2.30 1.75
CA PHE A 129 -13.30 -2.11 1.20
C PHE A 129 -12.53 -1.02 1.91
N VAL A 130 -11.20 -1.18 1.93
CA VAL A 130 -10.23 -0.19 2.40
C VAL A 130 -9.27 0.16 1.27
N ALA A 131 -9.02 1.44 1.08
CA ALA A 131 -7.96 1.97 0.23
C ALA A 131 -6.85 2.53 1.14
N GLU A 132 -5.64 2.03 0.97
CA GLU A 132 -4.42 2.54 1.59
C GLU A 132 -3.64 3.35 0.56
N ARG A 133 -3.19 4.57 0.91
CA ARG A 133 -2.33 5.37 0.06
C ARG A 133 -1.03 4.61 -0.19
N TYR A 134 -0.70 4.41 -1.44
CA TYR A 134 0.33 3.46 -1.82
C TYR A 134 1.04 3.90 -3.09
N TRP A 135 2.36 3.77 -3.12
CA TRP A 135 3.16 4.06 -4.32
C TRP A 135 3.85 2.79 -4.81
N TRP A 136 3.95 2.68 -6.13
CA TRP A 136 4.63 1.59 -6.82
C TRP A 136 5.33 2.17 -8.05
N ASN A 137 5.91 1.33 -8.92
CA ASN A 137 6.63 1.80 -10.10
C ASN A 137 5.96 1.33 -11.39
N THR A 138 6.22 2.06 -12.48
CA THR A 138 5.96 1.58 -13.83
C THR A 138 7.28 1.30 -14.55
N LEU A 139 7.34 0.17 -15.24
CA LEU A 139 8.43 -0.20 -16.13
C LEU A 139 8.39 0.66 -17.41
N PRO A 140 9.49 0.70 -18.19
CA PRO A 140 9.53 1.43 -19.46
C PRO A 140 8.47 0.99 -20.48
N ASP A 141 7.98 -0.25 -20.40
CA ASP A 141 6.89 -0.78 -21.24
C ASP A 141 5.48 -0.40 -20.74
N GLY A 142 5.38 0.39 -19.66
CA GLY A 142 4.13 0.84 -19.07
C GLY A 142 3.45 -0.18 -18.15
N LYS A 143 4.07 -1.35 -17.90
CA LYS A 143 3.57 -2.32 -16.91
C LYS A 143 3.90 -1.86 -15.50
N TRP A 144 2.95 -2.08 -14.61
CA TRP A 144 3.15 -1.80 -13.19
C TRP A 144 3.92 -2.92 -12.50
N VAL A 145 4.77 -2.54 -11.56
CA VAL A 145 5.52 -3.44 -10.70
C VAL A 145 5.56 -2.86 -9.29
N ASP A 146 5.39 -3.71 -8.29
CA ASP A 146 5.48 -3.34 -6.87
C ASP A 146 6.52 -4.22 -6.17
N PHE A 147 7.63 -3.59 -5.79
CA PHE A 147 8.75 -4.20 -5.09
C PHE A 147 8.59 -4.19 -3.56
N THR A 148 7.53 -3.59 -3.03
CA THR A 148 7.29 -3.57 -1.60
C THR A 148 6.96 -4.99 -1.11
N PRO A 149 7.64 -5.51 -0.07
CA PRO A 149 7.34 -6.83 0.44
C PRO A 149 5.91 -6.88 0.99
N ARG A 150 5.14 -7.85 0.51
CA ARG A 150 3.74 -8.11 0.87
C ARG A 150 3.60 -9.42 1.66
N PRO A 151 2.49 -9.63 2.40
CA PRO A 151 2.18 -10.92 2.99
C PRO A 151 2.06 -12.02 1.94
N THR A 152 2.45 -13.26 2.29
CA THR A 152 2.30 -14.42 1.41
C THR A 152 0.84 -14.75 1.09
N SER A 153 -0.09 -14.37 1.95
CA SER A 153 -1.53 -14.46 1.72
C SER A 153 -2.04 -13.47 0.66
N TRP A 154 -1.21 -12.50 0.24
CA TRP A 154 -1.57 -11.46 -0.73
C TRP A 154 -0.69 -11.57 -1.99
N PRO A 155 -0.79 -12.63 -2.79
CA PRO A 155 0.06 -12.84 -3.98
C PRO A 155 -0.14 -11.77 -5.06
N SER A 156 -1.21 -10.98 -4.95
CA SER A 156 -1.52 -9.86 -5.83
C SER A 156 -2.20 -8.74 -5.06
N LEU A 157 -2.05 -7.51 -5.55
CA LEU A 157 -2.73 -6.33 -5.02
C LEU A 157 -3.59 -5.69 -6.11
N VAL A 158 -4.75 -5.16 -5.74
CA VAL A 158 -5.48 -4.24 -6.61
C VAL A 158 -4.93 -2.84 -6.36
N LEU A 159 -4.27 -2.27 -7.36
CA LEU A 159 -3.74 -0.91 -7.31
C LEU A 159 -4.58 0.02 -8.17
N ALA A 160 -4.88 1.20 -7.65
CA ALA A 160 -5.64 2.24 -8.31
C ALA A 160 -4.80 3.52 -8.39
N GLU A 161 -4.33 3.86 -9.59
CA GLU A 161 -3.61 5.12 -9.84
C GLU A 161 -4.55 6.29 -9.60
N ALA A 162 -4.12 7.25 -8.78
CA ALA A 162 -4.96 8.39 -8.44
C ALA A 162 -5.25 9.26 -9.67
N ALA A 163 -6.49 9.75 -9.76
CA ALA A 163 -6.89 10.73 -10.77
C ALA A 163 -6.29 12.11 -10.47
N GLY A 164 -6.14 12.45 -9.19
CA GLY A 164 -5.35 13.58 -8.71
C GLY A 164 -3.98 13.14 -8.22
N ASP A 165 -3.33 13.98 -7.41
CA ASP A 165 -2.07 13.64 -6.75
C ASP A 165 -2.35 12.95 -5.42
N ALA A 166 -1.98 11.67 -5.30
CA ALA A 166 -1.93 10.95 -4.02
C ALA A 166 -0.55 11.17 -3.35
N SER A 167 -0.10 12.42 -3.30
CA SER A 167 1.18 12.79 -2.68
C SER A 167 1.14 12.54 -1.18
N LYS A 168 2.31 12.35 -0.60
CA LYS A 168 2.51 12.15 0.82
C LYS A 168 3.64 13.08 1.24
N ALA A 169 3.43 13.86 2.29
CA ALA A 169 4.49 14.67 2.85
C ALA A 169 5.40 13.79 3.71
N ARG A 170 6.69 14.10 3.71
CA ARG A 170 7.60 13.57 4.71
C ARG A 170 7.31 14.22 6.06
N THR A 171 7.27 13.44 7.12
CA THR A 171 7.02 13.92 8.48
C THR A 171 8.00 13.29 9.47
N ALA A 172 8.11 13.88 10.66
CA ALA A 172 8.84 13.26 11.76
C ALA A 172 8.03 12.06 12.25
N LEU A 173 8.71 10.93 12.53
CA LEU A 173 8.05 9.73 13.02
C LEU A 173 7.44 10.00 14.39
N THR A 174 6.14 9.77 14.53
CA THR A 174 5.44 9.90 15.81
C THR A 174 5.26 8.54 16.48
N GLN A 175 4.93 8.54 17.78
CA GLN A 175 4.60 7.30 18.49
C GLN A 175 3.34 6.63 17.91
N ASP A 176 2.37 7.42 17.45
CA ASP A 176 1.14 6.91 16.85
C ASP A 176 1.41 6.21 15.52
N ASP A 177 2.31 6.74 14.69
CA ASP A 177 2.74 6.10 13.45
C ASP A 177 3.41 4.74 13.72
N VAL A 178 4.24 4.66 14.76
CA VAL A 178 4.87 3.40 15.19
C VAL A 178 3.81 2.40 15.66
N ASN A 179 2.94 2.80 16.58
CA ASN A 179 1.90 1.93 17.14
C ASN A 179 0.99 1.37 16.03
N ARG A 180 0.57 2.23 15.11
CA ARG A 180 -0.20 1.85 13.92
C ARG A 180 0.55 0.88 13.04
N THR A 181 1.81 1.19 12.69
CA THR A 181 2.63 0.33 11.83
C THR A 181 2.81 -1.05 12.45
N VAL A 182 3.11 -1.13 13.75
CA VAL A 182 3.30 -2.41 14.45
C VAL A 182 2.02 -3.23 14.43
N ARG A 183 0.86 -2.62 14.67
CA ARG A 183 -0.44 -3.30 14.57
C ARG A 183 -0.73 -3.83 13.17
N LEU A 184 -0.52 -2.99 12.14
CA LEU A 184 -0.71 -3.39 10.75
C LEU A 184 0.26 -4.51 10.34
N LEU A 185 1.51 -4.45 10.79
CA LEU A 185 2.50 -5.51 10.54
C LEU A 185 2.08 -6.83 11.18
N ALA A 186 1.66 -6.81 12.45
CA ALA A 186 1.19 -8.00 13.15
C ALA A 186 0.00 -8.63 12.43
N ALA A 187 -1.01 -7.82 12.10
CA ALA A 187 -2.22 -8.28 11.41
C ALA A 187 -1.95 -8.84 10.00
N ARG A 188 -1.03 -8.21 9.23
CA ARG A 188 -0.79 -8.57 7.84
C ARG A 188 0.18 -9.73 7.68
N PHE A 189 1.22 -9.78 8.50
CA PHE A 189 2.33 -10.73 8.35
C PHE A 189 2.31 -11.86 9.38
N ASN A 190 1.22 -12.00 10.15
CA ASN A 190 1.08 -12.98 11.22
C ASN A 190 2.27 -12.96 12.19
N LEU A 191 2.77 -11.75 12.49
CA LEU A 191 3.84 -11.57 13.47
C LEU A 191 3.24 -11.62 14.87
N PRO A 192 3.96 -12.17 15.88
CA PRO A 192 3.51 -12.09 17.26
C PRO A 192 3.26 -10.63 17.63
N ALA A 193 2.14 -10.39 18.33
CA ALA A 193 1.86 -9.06 18.87
C ALA A 193 3.04 -8.62 19.76
N PRO A 194 3.42 -7.33 19.72
CA PRO A 194 4.49 -6.80 20.56
C PRO A 194 4.21 -6.96 22.05
#